data_AF-A0A7S2KVK9-F1
#
_entry.id   AF-A0A7S2KVK9-F1
#
_cell.length_a   1.000
_cell.length_b   1.000
_cell.length_c   1.000
_cell.angle_alpha   90.00
_cell.angle_beta   90.00
_cell.angle_gamma   90.00
#
_symmetry.space_group_name_H-M   'P 1'
#
loop_
_entity.id
_entity.type
_entity.pdbx_description
1 polymer ?
#
loop_
_entity_poly.entity_id
_entity_poly.type
_entity_poly.pdbx_seq_one_letter_code
_entity_poly.pdbx_strand_id
1 'polypeptide(L)'
;VVVAPCYGVPARDFHEIYALCKERGLWLCEDACETYGAGQCVPDASGGRARVPVGSLATLCVISVRSEKMIGVGEGGAILGNDTTLVARAKWWCSRAPCRGVGLWRVYEHDAVGQNFRLPEMLAAIGCAAAEMLPVMI
;
A
#
# COMPACT_ATOMS: atom_id res chain seq x y z
N VAL A 1 -9.67 7.87 -8.19
CA VAL A 1 -9.19 9.07 -7.46
C VAL A 1 -7.88 8.71 -6.77
N VAL A 2 -6.90 9.61 -6.79
CA VAL A 2 -5.64 9.44 -6.05
C VAL A 2 -5.53 10.56 -5.03
N VAL A 3 -5.29 10.22 -3.78
CA VAL A 3 -5.08 11.19 -2.69
C VAL A 3 -3.65 11.04 -2.21
N ALA A 4 -2.87 12.11 -2.26
CA ALA A 4 -1.46 12.13 -1.91
C ALA A 4 -1.22 13.11 -0.75
N PRO A 5 -1.48 12.69 0.50
CA PRO A 5 -1.19 13.51 1.67
C PRO A 5 0.34 13.60 1.89
N CYS A 6 0.82 14.78 2.30
CA CYS A 6 2.25 15.08 2.40
C CYS A 6 2.71 15.26 3.85
N TYR A 7 4.01 15.09 4.07
CA TYR A 7 4.70 15.48 5.32
C TYR A 7 4.08 14.93 6.62
N GLY A 8 3.60 13.69 6.62
CA GLY A 8 3.03 13.03 7.80
C GLY A 8 1.61 13.48 8.15
N VAL A 9 1.01 14.38 7.37
CA VAL A 9 -0.32 14.93 7.66
C VAL A 9 -1.37 14.25 6.78
N PRO A 10 -2.30 13.44 7.34
CA PRO A 10 -3.38 12.84 6.56
C PRO A 10 -4.25 13.90 5.88
N ALA A 11 -4.86 13.55 4.75
CA ALA A 11 -5.78 14.43 4.05
C ALA A 11 -6.98 14.76 4.96
N ARG A 12 -7.19 16.04 5.27
CA ARG A 12 -8.23 16.48 6.22
C ARG A 12 -9.60 15.89 5.91
N ASP A 13 -10.00 15.96 4.65
CA ASP A 13 -11.34 15.61 4.16
C ASP A 13 -11.37 14.18 3.55
N PHE A 14 -10.51 13.27 4.02
CA PHE A 14 -10.36 11.93 3.45
C PHE A 14 -11.62 11.07 3.56
N HIS A 15 -12.35 11.18 4.67
CA HIS A 15 -13.58 10.40 4.89
C HIS A 15 -14.68 10.81 3.90
N GLU A 16 -14.80 12.10 3.61
CA GLU A 16 -15.72 12.67 2.62
C GLU A 16 -15.34 12.22 1.21
N ILE A 17 -14.04 12.26 0.87
CA ILE A 17 -13.51 11.77 -0.41
C ILE A 17 -13.81 10.27 -0.56
N TYR A 18 -13.57 9.48 0.49
CA TYR A 18 -13.87 8.04 0.50
C TYR A 18 -15.36 7.77 0.29
N ALA A 19 -16.24 8.46 1.03
CA ALA A 19 -17.68 8.30 0.90
C ALA A 19 -18.16 8.63 -0.52
N LEU A 20 -17.66 9.71 -1.11
CA LEU A 20 -17.99 10.10 -2.48
C LEU A 20 -17.48 9.07 -3.50
N CYS A 21 -16.24 8.58 -3.35
CA CYS A 21 -15.71 7.54 -4.24
C CYS A 21 -16.57 6.27 -4.17
N LYS A 22 -16.98 5.87 -2.97
CA LYS A 22 -17.83 4.70 -2.75
C LYS A 22 -19.23 4.86 -3.36
N GLU A 23 -19.88 6.01 -3.15
CA GLU A 23 -21.17 6.35 -3.75
C GLU A 23 -21.12 6.28 -5.29
N ARG A 24 -20.01 6.74 -5.88
CA ARG A 24 -19.82 6.82 -7.33
C ARG A 24 -19.21 5.54 -7.94
N GLY A 25 -18.92 4.51 -7.15
CA GLY A 25 -18.26 3.28 -7.62
C GLY A 25 -16.85 3.51 -8.16
N LEU A 26 -16.15 4.55 -7.68
CA LEU A 26 -14.79 4.90 -8.11
C LEU A 26 -13.74 4.23 -7.21
N TRP A 27 -12.65 3.78 -7.81
CA TRP A 27 -11.48 3.34 -7.05
C TRP A 27 -10.78 4.53 -6.40
N LEU A 28 -10.38 4.36 -5.14
CA LEU A 28 -9.59 5.31 -4.39
C LEU A 28 -8.21 4.70 -4.11
N CYS A 29 -7.16 5.38 -4.58
CA CYS A 29 -5.78 5.05 -4.24
C CYS A 29 -5.25 6.11 -3.27
N GLU A 30 -4.64 5.69 -2.19
CA GLU A 30 -3.94 6.60 -1.28
C GLU A 30 -2.42 6.46 -1.49
N ASP A 31 -1.78 7.56 -1.87
CA ASP A 31 -0.33 7.67 -1.94
C ASP A 31 0.21 8.07 -0.56
N ALA A 32 0.53 7.05 0.24
CA ALA A 32 1.03 7.20 1.60
C ALA A 32 2.56 7.25 1.69
N CYS A 33 3.25 7.63 0.60
CA CYS A 33 4.71 7.70 0.56
C CYS A 33 5.32 8.67 1.59
N GLU A 34 4.55 9.59 2.14
CA GLU A 34 5.00 10.53 3.19
C GLU A 34 4.14 10.50 4.44
N THR A 35 3.24 9.53 4.58
CA THR A 35 2.24 9.52 5.66
C THR A 35 2.01 8.13 6.24
N TYR A 36 2.82 7.14 5.86
CA TYR A 36 2.78 5.84 6.50
C TYR A 36 3.03 5.96 8.00
N GLY A 37 2.19 5.30 8.80
CA GLY A 37 2.20 5.44 10.25
C GLY A 37 1.33 6.58 10.77
N ALA A 38 0.85 7.53 9.95
CA ALA A 38 -0.11 8.55 10.36
C ALA A 38 -1.55 8.02 10.41
N GLY A 39 -2.49 8.84 10.91
CA GLY A 39 -3.91 8.50 10.97
C GLY A 39 -4.77 9.66 11.45
N GLN A 40 -6.07 9.59 11.18
CA GLN A 40 -7.06 10.56 11.63
C GLN A 40 -7.83 10.03 12.84
N CYS A 41 -8.06 10.88 13.82
CA CYS A 41 -8.92 10.54 14.96
C CYS A 41 -10.36 10.97 14.68
N VAL A 42 -11.23 9.99 14.41
CA VAL A 42 -12.66 10.20 14.13
C VAL A 42 -13.53 9.82 15.32
N PRO A 43 -14.73 10.40 15.48
CA PRO A 43 -15.70 9.95 16.48
C PRO A 43 -16.05 8.47 16.28
N ASP A 44 -16.15 7.72 17.38
CA ASP A 44 -16.64 6.34 17.36
C ASP A 44 -18.09 6.23 17.83
N ALA A 45 -18.70 5.05 17.63
CA ALA A 45 -20.09 4.78 17.99
C ALA A 45 -20.37 4.79 19.50
N SER A 46 -19.33 4.76 20.34
CA SER A 46 -19.42 4.82 21.80
C SER A 46 -19.28 6.25 22.36
N GLY A 47 -19.15 7.26 21.49
CA GLY A 47 -18.89 8.64 21.89
C GLY A 47 -17.42 8.95 22.18
N GLY A 48 -16.53 7.98 21.95
CA GLY A 48 -15.08 8.13 22.02
C GLY A 48 -14.47 8.58 20.69
N ARG A 49 -13.15 8.39 20.55
CA ARG A 49 -12.41 8.66 19.31
C ARG A 49 -11.65 7.40 18.89
N ALA A 50 -11.86 6.96 17.66
CA ALA A 50 -11.09 5.91 17.04
C ALA A 50 -10.02 6.50 16.10
N ARG A 51 -8.85 5.88 16.09
CA ARG A 51 -7.78 6.20 15.14
C ARG A 51 -7.99 5.38 13.86
N VAL A 52 -8.11 6.08 12.74
CA VAL A 52 -8.17 5.49 11.40
C VAL A 52 -6.80 5.69 10.74
N PRO A 53 -6.01 4.62 10.54
CA PRO A 53 -4.71 4.72 9.89
C PRO A 53 -4.84 5.14 8.42
N VAL A 54 -3.86 5.91 7.95
CA VAL A 54 -3.66 6.15 6.51
C VAL A 54 -3.54 4.80 5.78
N GLY A 55 -4.19 4.70 4.62
CA GLY A 55 -4.21 3.52 3.75
C GLY A 55 -5.28 2.49 4.09
N SER A 56 -5.98 2.62 5.23
CA SER A 56 -6.89 1.57 5.72
C SER A 56 -8.24 1.52 5.00
N LEU A 57 -8.73 2.63 4.45
CA LEU A 57 -10.03 2.71 3.77
C LEU A 57 -9.93 2.69 2.24
N ALA A 58 -8.79 3.08 1.69
CA ALA A 58 -8.59 3.14 0.24
C ALA A 58 -8.70 1.75 -0.41
N THR A 59 -9.02 1.72 -1.70
CA THR A 59 -9.03 0.47 -2.49
C THR A 59 -7.64 -0.16 -2.51
N LEU A 60 -6.62 0.67 -2.74
CA LEU A 60 -5.21 0.33 -2.58
C LEU A 60 -4.50 1.54 -1.95
N CYS A 61 -3.44 1.26 -1.22
CA CYS A 61 -2.54 2.26 -0.68
C CYS A 61 -1.12 1.91 -1.14
N VAL A 62 -0.32 2.94 -1.46
CA VAL A 62 1.09 2.75 -1.80
C VAL A 62 1.97 3.43 -0.78
N ILE A 63 3.06 2.78 -0.41
CA ILE A 63 4.07 3.33 0.48
C ILE A 63 5.42 3.29 -0.22
N SER A 64 6.25 4.30 0.05
CA SER A 64 7.66 4.29 -0.32
C SER A 64 8.47 3.77 0.85
N VAL A 65 9.45 2.93 0.54
CA VAL A 65 10.46 2.49 1.51
C VAL A 65 11.86 2.98 1.12
N ARG A 66 11.93 4.16 0.49
CA ARG A 66 13.19 4.85 0.23
C ARG A 66 13.89 5.21 1.54
N SER A 67 15.21 5.35 1.50
CA SER A 67 16.11 5.51 2.66
C SER A 67 15.64 6.47 3.76
N GLU A 68 15.01 7.59 3.40
CA GLU A 68 14.56 8.66 4.31
C GLU A 68 13.08 8.55 4.71
N LYS A 69 12.37 7.51 4.25
CA LYS A 69 10.99 7.24 4.66
C LYS A 69 10.97 6.59 6.03
N MET A 70 9.79 6.57 6.67
CA MET A 70 9.58 6.00 8.01
C MET A 70 10.06 4.55 8.11
N ILE A 71 9.92 3.78 7.03
CA ILE A 71 10.55 2.48 6.83
C ILE A 71 11.53 2.64 5.66
N GLY A 72 12.82 2.79 5.94
CA GLY A 72 13.84 2.98 4.90
C GLY A 72 14.63 1.70 4.61
N VAL A 73 14.68 1.27 3.35
CA VAL A 73 15.45 0.09 2.90
C VAL A 73 16.43 0.41 1.76
N GLY A 74 16.73 1.70 1.53
CA GLY A 74 17.48 2.13 0.34
C GLY A 74 16.52 2.66 -0.71
N GLU A 75 16.02 1.76 -1.57
CA GLU A 75 15.03 2.04 -2.61
C GLU A 75 13.96 0.94 -2.63
N GLY A 76 12.70 1.34 -2.80
CA GLY A 76 11.59 0.41 -2.91
C GLY A 76 10.22 1.01 -2.58
N GLY A 77 9.20 0.17 -2.65
CA GLY A 77 7.84 0.51 -2.26
C GLY A 77 7.01 -0.74 -1.98
N ALA A 78 5.82 -0.52 -1.44
CA ALA A 78 4.84 -1.57 -1.20
C ALA A 78 3.44 -1.10 -1.58
N ILE A 79 2.62 -2.07 -2.00
CA ILE A 79 1.19 -1.89 -2.25
C ILE A 79 0.44 -2.61 -1.14
N LEU A 80 -0.43 -1.89 -0.45
CA LEU A 80 -1.28 -2.34 0.63
C LEU A 80 -2.74 -2.32 0.16
N GLY A 81 -3.56 -3.22 0.68
CA GLY A 81 -4.98 -3.22 0.37
C GLY A 81 -5.71 -4.37 1.07
N ASN A 82 -6.99 -4.16 1.34
CA ASN A 82 -7.86 -5.17 1.96
C ASN A 82 -8.39 -6.19 0.95
N ASP A 83 -8.45 -5.83 -0.34
CA ASP A 83 -8.83 -6.76 -1.40
C ASP A 83 -7.60 -7.59 -1.81
N THR A 84 -7.54 -8.81 -1.26
CA THR A 84 -6.46 -9.76 -1.54
C THR A 84 -6.36 -10.15 -3.01
N THR A 85 -7.46 -10.08 -3.76
CA THR A 85 -7.47 -10.39 -5.20
C THR A 85 -6.78 -9.29 -6.00
N LEU A 86 -7.02 -8.02 -5.67
CA LEU A 86 -6.33 -6.88 -6.28
C LEU A 86 -4.85 -6.86 -5.90
N VAL A 87 -4.50 -7.13 -4.64
CA VAL A 87 -3.11 -7.22 -4.18
C VAL A 87 -2.37 -8.36 -4.89
N ALA A 88 -2.99 -9.54 -4.99
CA ALA A 88 -2.41 -10.68 -5.71
C ALA A 88 -2.23 -10.38 -7.20
N ARG A 89 -3.18 -9.66 -7.82
CA ARG A 89 -3.07 -9.19 -9.20
C ARG A 89 -1.91 -8.21 -9.36
N ALA A 90 -1.78 -7.23 -8.47
CA ALA A 90 -0.65 -6.29 -8.49
C ALA A 90 0.70 -7.02 -8.36
N LYS A 91 0.82 -7.93 -7.39
CA LYS A 91 2.03 -8.78 -7.21
C LYS A 91 2.37 -9.58 -8.48
N TRP A 92 1.36 -10.10 -9.17
CA TRP A 92 1.54 -10.83 -10.43
C TRP A 92 2.09 -9.92 -11.54
N TRP A 93 1.54 -8.72 -11.74
CA TRP A 93 2.07 -7.73 -12.68
C TRP A 93 3.52 -7.31 -12.34
N CYS A 94 3.84 -7.12 -11.06
CA CYS A 94 5.19 -6.79 -10.59
C CYS A 94 6.21 -7.93 -10.73
N SER A 95 5.76 -9.15 -11.02
CA SER A 95 6.59 -10.35 -11.15
C SER A 95 6.79 -10.80 -12.60
N ARG A 96 6.59 -9.89 -13.56
CA ARG A 96 6.56 -10.13 -15.00
C ARG A 96 5.34 -10.92 -15.48
N ALA A 97 4.24 -10.97 -14.74
CA ALA A 97 3.01 -11.63 -15.17
C ALA A 97 3.21 -13.10 -15.66
N PRO A 98 3.86 -13.97 -14.87
CA PRO A 98 4.19 -15.33 -15.28
C PRO A 98 2.91 -16.16 -15.52
N CYS A 99 2.99 -17.08 -16.49
CA CYS A 99 1.92 -18.04 -16.77
C CYS A 99 1.66 -18.92 -15.54
N ARG A 100 0.38 -19.24 -15.28
CA ARG A 100 -0.05 -20.11 -14.17
C ARG A 100 -0.30 -21.57 -14.58
N GLY A 101 0.04 -21.95 -15.81
CA GLY A 101 -0.19 -23.30 -16.33
C GLY A 101 0.77 -24.37 -15.80
N VAL A 102 0.40 -25.64 -15.97
CA VAL A 102 1.21 -26.80 -15.57
C VAL A 102 2.13 -27.23 -16.73
N GLY A 103 3.42 -27.46 -16.46
CA GLY A 103 4.40 -27.97 -17.44
C GLY A 103 5.80 -27.39 -17.25
N LEU A 104 6.84 -28.16 -17.58
CA LEU A 104 8.24 -27.83 -17.29
C LEU A 104 8.70 -26.48 -17.86
N TRP A 105 8.23 -26.14 -19.07
CA TRP A 105 8.65 -24.93 -19.80
C TRP A 105 7.72 -23.73 -19.61
N ARG A 106 6.53 -23.93 -19.03
CA ARG A 106 5.54 -22.85 -18.83
C ARG A 106 6.00 -21.79 -17.82
N VAL A 107 7.03 -22.10 -17.02
CA VAL A 107 7.68 -21.13 -16.12
C VAL A 107 8.28 -19.92 -16.84
N TYR A 108 8.53 -20.02 -18.15
CA TYR A 108 9.02 -18.92 -19.00
C TYR A 108 7.94 -18.30 -19.88
N GLU A 109 6.72 -18.82 -19.84
CA GLU A 109 5.58 -18.20 -20.51
C GLU A 109 5.01 -17.09 -19.63
N HIS A 110 4.40 -16.09 -20.28
CA HIS A 110 3.84 -14.92 -19.61
C HIS A 110 2.46 -14.64 -20.19
N ASP A 111 1.42 -14.56 -19.33
CA ASP A 111 0.06 -14.32 -19.82
C ASP A 111 -0.18 -12.83 -20.15
N ALA A 112 0.72 -11.94 -19.73
CA ALA A 112 0.69 -10.51 -20.07
C ALA A 112 2.09 -9.86 -20.00
N VAL A 113 2.18 -8.59 -20.40
CA VAL A 113 3.40 -7.78 -20.30
C VAL A 113 3.54 -7.20 -18.89
N GLY A 114 4.07 -7.99 -17.95
CA GLY A 114 4.41 -7.53 -16.61
C GLY A 114 5.79 -6.87 -16.52
N GLN A 115 6.08 -6.24 -15.38
CA GLN A 115 7.36 -5.61 -15.07
C GLN A 115 8.11 -6.40 -13.99
N ASN A 116 9.41 -6.14 -13.81
CA ASN A 116 10.17 -6.66 -12.68
C ASN A 116 10.31 -5.57 -11.60
N PHE A 117 9.28 -5.43 -10.76
CA PHE A 117 9.24 -4.51 -9.62
C PHE A 117 9.37 -5.23 -8.28
N ARG A 118 9.95 -6.44 -8.27
CA ARG A 118 10.19 -7.18 -7.04
C ARG A 118 11.25 -6.50 -6.20
N LEU A 119 10.95 -6.34 -4.92
CA LEU A 119 11.93 -5.91 -3.92
C LEU A 119 12.87 -7.09 -3.61
N PRO A 120 14.21 -6.91 -3.65
CA PRO A 120 15.15 -7.96 -3.25
C PRO A 120 14.96 -8.39 -1.79
N GLU A 121 15.15 -9.68 -1.52
CA GLU A 121 14.96 -10.28 -0.18
C GLU A 121 15.75 -9.57 0.92
N MET A 122 16.98 -9.11 0.62
CA MET A 122 17.80 -8.38 1.60
C MET A 122 17.17 -7.03 1.99
N LEU A 123 16.57 -6.31 1.03
CA LEU A 123 15.88 -5.06 1.31
C LEU A 123 14.56 -5.32 2.05
N ALA A 124 13.85 -6.40 1.69
CA ALA A 124 12.64 -6.82 2.39
C ALA A 124 12.91 -7.17 3.85
N ALA A 125 14.01 -7.88 4.15
CA ALA A 125 14.41 -8.21 5.52
C ALA A 125 14.68 -6.96 6.38
N ILE A 126 15.38 -5.96 5.81
CA ILE A 126 15.58 -4.66 6.46
C ILE A 126 14.23 -3.97 6.70
N GLY A 127 13.34 -4.01 5.71
CA GLY A 127 12.00 -3.45 5.80
C GLY A 127 11.15 -4.06 6.91
N CYS A 128 11.20 -5.38 7.08
CA CYS A 128 10.52 -6.08 8.17
C CYS A 128 11.04 -5.60 9.54
N ALA A 129 12.36 -5.57 9.74
CA ALA A 129 12.95 -5.09 10.99
C ALA A 129 12.60 -3.62 11.29
N ALA A 130 12.63 -2.76 10.27
CA ALA A 130 12.23 -1.36 10.42
C ALA A 130 10.73 -1.20 10.73
N ALA A 131 9.86 -2.04 10.12
CA ALA A 131 8.43 -2.04 10.40
C ALA A 131 8.11 -2.46 11.85
N GLU A 132 8.85 -3.43 12.40
CA GLU A 132 8.73 -3.85 13.79
C GLU A 132 9.11 -2.73 14.78
N MET A 133 10.09 -1.90 14.41
CA MET A 133 10.54 -0.77 15.23
C MET A 133 9.66 0.48 15.10
N LEU A 134 8.84 0.56 14.05
CA LEU A 134 8.05 1.76 13.75
C LEU A 134 7.20 2.26 14.93
N PRO A 135 6.48 1.42 15.71
CA PRO A 135 5.66 1.89 16.84
C PRO A 135 6.47 2.55 17.98
N VAL A 136 7.78 2.35 18.03
CA VAL A 136 8.67 2.99 19.00
C VAL A 136 9.26 4.30 18.46
N MET A 137 9.21 4.50 17.14
CA MET A 137 9.78 5.66 16.44
C MET A 137 8.78 6.81 16.24
N ILE A 138 7.47 6.54 16.27
CA ILE A 138 6.37 7.50 16.06
C ILE A 138 5.38 7.52 17.21
#